data_AF-A0AAW0M5B8-F1
#
_entry.id   AF-A0AAW0M5B8-F1
#
_cell.length_a   1.000
_cell.length_b   1.000
_cell.length_c   1.000
_cell.angle_alpha   90.00
_cell.angle_beta   90.00
_cell.angle_gamma   90.00
#
_symmetry.space_group_name_H-M   'P 1'
#
loop_
_entity.id
_entity.type
_entity.pdbx_description
1 polymer ?
#
loop_
_entity_poly.entity_id
_entity_poly.type
_entity_poly.pdbx_seq_one_letter_code
_entity_poly.pdbx_strand_id
1 'polypeptide(L)'
;SQSFIEVNYGQVTDNLPPPAATASLLKSTAIRKVRLYGANGAIIKALANIGIVIGAANGNIPTLASNPNTATQWMNSNVLPYYPARNITLITVGNEVMTSMDQGLISQLLRTIRNVQNALNSVVGHWV
;
A
#
# COMPACT_ATOMS: atom_id res chain seq x y z
N SER A 1 8.58 -23.15 1.79
CA SER A 1 7.77 -21.92 1.94
C SER A 1 6.30 -22.32 2.00
N GLN A 2 5.50 -21.69 2.84
CA GLN A 2 4.06 -21.95 2.91
C GLN A 2 3.35 -20.93 2.01
N SER A 3 2.50 -21.40 1.09
CA SER A 3 1.69 -20.55 0.22
C SER A 3 0.65 -19.81 1.08
N PHE A 4 0.67 -18.48 1.09
CA PHE A 4 -0.37 -17.70 1.74
C PHE A 4 -1.40 -17.25 0.70
N ILE A 5 -2.68 -17.35 1.06
CA ILE A 5 -3.78 -16.77 0.29
C ILE A 5 -3.90 -15.29 0.67
N GLU A 6 -4.01 -14.44 -0.34
CA GLU A 6 -4.19 -13.00 -0.22
C GLU A 6 -5.54 -12.58 -0.81
N VAL A 7 -6.12 -11.50 -0.27
CA VAL A 7 -7.31 -10.86 -0.83
C VAL A 7 -7.13 -9.35 -0.98
N ASN A 8 -7.83 -8.76 -1.94
CA ASN A 8 -7.92 -7.31 -2.07
C ASN A 8 -9.06 -6.77 -1.20
N TYR A 9 -8.78 -5.77 -0.35
CA TYR A 9 -9.82 -5.08 0.44
C TYR A 9 -10.29 -3.83 -0.31
N GLY A 10 -11.34 -3.99 -1.12
CA GLY A 10 -12.01 -2.89 -1.80
C GLY A 10 -12.85 -2.03 -0.84
N GLN A 11 -12.84 -0.71 -1.03
CA GLN A 11 -13.54 0.25 -0.16
C GLN A 11 -14.63 1.08 -0.87
N VAL A 12 -14.82 0.89 -2.18
CA VAL A 12 -15.74 1.71 -2.99
C VAL A 12 -17.11 1.04 -3.05
N THR A 13 -17.87 1.15 -1.96
CA THR A 13 -19.28 0.71 -1.81
C THR A 13 -19.85 1.29 -0.50
N ASP A 14 -21.16 1.22 -0.30
CA ASP A 14 -21.90 1.91 0.78
C ASP A 14 -22.28 1.03 1.98
N ASN A 15 -22.02 -0.28 1.91
CA ASN A 15 -22.52 -1.26 2.86
C ASN A 15 -21.45 -2.19 3.47
N LEU A 16 -20.18 -1.74 3.50
CA LEU A 16 -19.10 -2.56 4.05
C LEU A 16 -19.22 -2.73 5.56
N PRO A 17 -18.86 -3.92 6.09
CA PRO A 17 -18.69 -4.09 7.52
C PRO A 17 -17.57 -3.17 8.05
N PRO A 18 -17.64 -2.78 9.33
CA PRO A 18 -16.58 -1.98 9.94
C PRO A 18 -15.24 -2.74 9.93
N PRO A 19 -14.09 -2.05 9.89
CA PRO A 19 -12.78 -2.70 9.76
C PRO A 19 -12.49 -3.82 10.77
N ALA A 20 -12.96 -3.68 12.01
CA ALA A 20 -12.81 -4.70 13.04
C ALA A 20 -13.57 -5.99 12.71
N ALA A 21 -14.78 -5.89 12.15
CA ALA A 21 -15.56 -7.06 11.73
C ALA A 21 -14.89 -7.76 10.53
N THR A 22 -14.39 -7.00 9.55
CA THR A 22 -13.60 -7.58 8.44
C THR A 22 -12.34 -8.27 8.94
N ALA A 23 -11.62 -7.66 9.89
CA ALA A 23 -10.43 -8.28 10.47
C ALA A 23 -10.74 -9.59 11.20
N SER A 24 -11.85 -9.65 11.94
CA SER A 24 -12.32 -10.88 12.59
C SER A 24 -12.68 -11.96 11.56
N LEU A 25 -13.36 -11.59 10.48
CA LEU A 25 -13.67 -12.51 9.37
C LEU A 25 -12.39 -13.06 8.73
N LEU A 26 -11.42 -12.19 8.41
CA LEU A 26 -10.16 -12.66 7.81
C LEU A 26 -9.40 -13.62 8.73
N LYS A 27 -9.38 -13.35 10.04
CA LYS A 27 -8.76 -14.23 11.04
C LYS A 27 -9.44 -15.60 11.15
N SER A 28 -10.75 -15.69 10.89
CA SER A 28 -11.47 -16.98 10.87
C SER A 28 -11.22 -17.81 9.61
N THR A 29 -10.43 -17.31 8.65
CA THR A 29 -10.08 -18.00 7.40
C THR A 29 -8.59 -18.36 7.35
N ALA A 30 -8.13 -18.92 6.22
CA ALA A 30 -6.72 -19.14 5.92
C ALA A 30 -5.99 -17.88 5.38
N ILE A 31 -6.68 -16.75 5.20
CA ILE A 31 -6.10 -15.53 4.64
C ILE A 31 -5.13 -14.90 5.63
N ARG A 32 -3.90 -14.63 5.19
CA ARG A 32 -2.84 -14.02 6.02
C ARG A 32 -2.23 -12.77 5.43
N LYS A 33 -2.70 -12.32 4.27
CA LYS A 33 -2.26 -11.08 3.62
C LYS A 33 -3.44 -10.36 2.96
N VAL A 34 -3.40 -9.03 2.98
CA VAL A 34 -4.40 -8.16 2.35
C VAL A 34 -3.72 -7.05 1.56
N ARG A 35 -4.22 -6.79 0.35
CA ARG A 35 -3.90 -5.59 -0.42
C ARG A 35 -4.92 -4.48 -0.20
N LEU A 36 -4.42 -3.30 0.17
CA LEU A 36 -5.16 -2.05 0.26
C LEU A 36 -4.81 -1.17 -0.95
N TYR A 37 -5.79 -0.45 -1.49
CA TYR A 37 -5.61 0.52 -2.59
C TYR A 37 -5.22 1.93 -2.09
N GLY A 38 -4.77 2.02 -0.84
CA GLY A 38 -4.41 3.23 -0.11
C GLY A 38 -3.97 2.89 1.31
N ALA A 39 -3.82 3.90 2.16
CA ALA A 39 -3.37 3.73 3.55
C ALA A 39 -4.42 4.14 4.59
N ASN A 40 -5.60 3.50 4.55
CA ASN A 40 -6.64 3.77 5.53
C ASN A 40 -6.21 3.31 6.94
N GLY A 41 -5.98 4.27 7.84
CA GLY A 41 -5.48 4.00 9.18
C GLY A 41 -6.37 3.15 10.06
N ALA A 42 -7.70 3.25 9.90
CA ALA A 42 -8.64 2.42 10.67
C ALA A 42 -8.53 0.94 10.26
N ILE A 43 -8.40 0.68 8.95
CA ILE A 43 -8.19 -0.69 8.43
C ILE A 43 -6.82 -1.23 8.84
N ILE A 44 -5.76 -0.45 8.64
CA ILE A 44 -4.39 -0.89 8.98
C ILE A 44 -4.28 -1.24 10.47
N LYS A 45 -4.91 -0.46 11.36
CA LYS A 45 -4.93 -0.74 12.80
C LYS A 45 -5.76 -1.99 13.15
N ALA A 46 -6.84 -2.27 12.41
CA ALA A 46 -7.70 -3.43 12.65
C ALA A 46 -7.05 -4.76 12.22
N LEU A 47 -6.23 -4.75 11.16
CA LEU A 47 -5.56 -5.91 10.58
C LEU A 47 -4.34 -6.43 11.38
N ALA A 48 -4.44 -6.45 12.71
CA ALA A 48 -3.38 -7.00 13.56
C ALA A 48 -3.06 -8.47 13.19
N ASN A 49 -1.76 -8.79 13.02
CA ASN A 49 -1.22 -10.10 12.63
C ASN A 49 -1.60 -10.59 11.22
N ILE A 50 -2.09 -9.69 10.35
CA ILE A 50 -2.28 -9.94 8.92
C ILE A 50 -1.25 -9.09 8.16
N GLY A 51 -0.58 -9.68 7.15
CA GLY A 51 0.33 -8.95 6.27
C GLY A 51 -0.42 -7.94 5.41
N ILE A 52 0.17 -6.76 5.23
CA ILE A 52 -0.47 -5.63 4.53
C ILE A 52 0.38 -5.23 3.33
N VAL A 53 -0.27 -5.12 2.17
CA VAL A 53 0.26 -4.45 0.99
C VAL A 53 -0.44 -3.09 0.87
N ILE A 54 0.32 -2.00 0.81
CA ILE A 54 -0.23 -0.64 0.65
C ILE A 54 -0.02 -0.19 -0.80
N GLY A 55 -1.08 0.27 -1.47
CA GLY A 55 -1.00 0.85 -2.81
C GLY A 55 -0.96 2.37 -2.79
N ALA A 56 0.04 2.97 -3.44
CA ALA A 56 -0.06 4.33 -3.95
C ALA A 56 -0.97 4.32 -5.18
N ALA A 57 -2.01 5.14 -5.20
CA ALA A 57 -2.99 5.18 -6.28
C ALA A 57 -2.39 5.78 -7.56
N ASN A 58 -3.02 5.52 -8.71
CA ASN A 58 -2.61 6.10 -10.00
C ASN A 58 -2.52 7.64 -9.94
N GLY A 59 -3.47 8.29 -9.26
CA GLY A 59 -3.47 9.75 -9.07
C GLY A 59 -2.30 10.29 -8.24
N ASN A 60 -1.55 9.44 -7.53
CA ASN A 60 -0.34 9.87 -6.82
C ASN A 60 0.89 9.92 -7.74
N ILE A 61 0.89 9.23 -8.87
CA ILE A 61 2.06 9.09 -9.76
C ILE A 61 2.63 10.46 -10.17
N PRO A 62 1.83 11.45 -10.65
CA PRO A 62 2.41 12.72 -11.08
C PRO A 62 3.16 13.46 -9.97
N THR A 63 2.54 13.53 -8.78
CA THR A 63 3.16 14.20 -7.63
C THR A 63 4.42 13.46 -7.21
N LEU A 64 4.34 12.15 -7.01
CA LEU A 64 5.45 11.31 -6.54
C LEU A 64 6.61 11.25 -7.54
N ALA A 65 6.35 11.33 -8.85
CA ALA A 65 7.37 11.42 -9.89
C ALA A 65 8.09 12.78 -9.87
N SER A 66 7.35 13.87 -9.64
CA SER A 66 7.84 15.24 -9.83
C SER A 66 9.00 15.60 -8.90
N ASN A 67 8.94 15.18 -7.63
CA ASN A 67 9.89 15.58 -6.60
C ASN A 67 10.11 14.44 -5.59
N PRO A 68 11.34 13.94 -5.38
CA PRO A 68 11.64 12.90 -4.39
C PRO A 68 11.13 13.20 -2.98
N ASN A 69 11.11 14.47 -2.55
CA ASN A 69 10.61 14.84 -1.23
C ASN A 69 9.11 14.53 -1.05
N THR A 70 8.32 14.55 -2.14
CA THR A 70 6.90 14.18 -2.07
C THR A 70 6.73 12.68 -1.82
N ALA A 71 7.66 11.83 -2.29
CA ALA A 71 7.65 10.42 -1.97
C ALA A 71 8.01 10.17 -0.50
N THR A 72 8.96 10.91 0.06
CA THR A 72 9.25 10.88 1.49
C THR A 72 8.05 11.34 2.33
N GLN A 73 7.37 12.42 1.94
CA GLN A 73 6.16 12.89 2.62
C GLN A 73 5.03 11.86 2.53
N TRP A 74 4.86 11.22 1.38
CA TRP A 74 3.88 10.15 1.21
C TRP A 74 4.20 8.96 2.12
N MET A 75 5.46 8.54 2.22
CA MET A 75 5.91 7.51 3.16
C MET A 75 5.61 7.88 4.62
N ASN A 76 5.95 9.11 5.02
CA ASN A 76 5.73 9.63 6.37
C ASN A 76 4.25 9.69 6.75
N SER A 77 3.37 9.88 5.76
CA SER A 77 1.92 10.01 6.00
C SER A 77 1.18 8.67 5.93
N ASN A 78 1.63 7.76 5.05
CA ASN A 78 0.85 6.57 4.68
C ASN A 78 1.44 5.27 5.23
N VAL A 79 2.74 5.21 5.53
CA VAL A 79 3.41 3.96 5.90
C VAL A 79 4.02 4.04 7.30
N LEU A 80 4.87 5.03 7.56
CA LEU A 80 5.59 5.16 8.83
C LEU A 80 4.73 5.29 10.09
N PRO A 81 3.51 5.87 10.08
CA PRO A 81 2.66 5.90 11.26
C PRO A 81 2.24 4.50 11.76
N TYR A 82 2.43 3.47 10.92
CA TYR A 82 2.00 2.10 11.20
C TYR A 82 3.17 1.11 11.26
N TYR A 83 4.29 1.40 10.60
CA TYR A 83 5.49 0.55 10.59
C TYR A 83 6.43 0.90 11.77
N PRO A 84 7.06 -0.09 12.44
CA PRO A 84 6.98 -1.54 12.23
C PRO A 84 5.87 -2.23 13.04
N ALA A 85 5.07 -1.49 13.81
CA ALA A 85 4.04 -2.08 14.67
C ALA A 85 2.97 -2.90 13.91
N ARG A 86 2.82 -2.65 12.60
CA ARG A 86 1.97 -3.39 11.67
C ARG A 86 2.83 -4.07 10.60
N ASN A 87 2.42 -5.28 10.20
CA ASN A 87 3.14 -6.11 9.26
C ASN A 87 2.95 -5.64 7.80
N ILE A 88 3.50 -4.47 7.47
CA ILE A 88 3.50 -3.94 6.09
C ILE A 88 4.63 -4.63 5.33
N THR A 89 4.27 -5.42 4.32
CA THR A 89 5.22 -6.29 3.60
C THR A 89 5.59 -5.77 2.22
N LEU A 90 4.77 -4.89 1.63
CA LEU A 90 4.99 -4.39 0.28
C LEU A 90 4.28 -3.05 0.08
N ILE A 91 4.89 -2.19 -0.74
CA ILE A 91 4.28 -0.99 -1.29
C ILE A 91 4.13 -1.19 -2.79
N THR A 92 2.92 -1.03 -3.32
CA THR A 92 2.65 -1.04 -4.76
C THR A 92 2.50 0.38 -5.27
N VAL A 93 3.02 0.67 -6.45
CA VAL A 93 2.95 2.00 -7.08
C VAL A 93 2.07 1.90 -8.32
N GLY A 94 0.86 2.46 -8.22
CA GLY A 94 -0.15 2.36 -9.26
C GLY A 94 -0.85 1.00 -9.32
N ASN A 95 -1.90 0.96 -10.13
CA ASN A 95 -2.70 -0.20 -10.47
C ASN A 95 -2.93 -0.18 -11.99
N GLU A 96 -2.47 -1.22 -12.69
CA GLU A 96 -2.72 -1.40 -14.14
C GLU A 96 -2.30 -0.20 -15.01
N VAL A 97 -1.25 0.53 -14.58
CA VAL A 97 -0.81 1.77 -15.26
C VAL A 97 -0.41 1.49 -16.70
N MET A 98 0.33 0.40 -16.95
CA MET A 98 0.80 0.02 -18.29
C MET A 98 -0.34 -0.29 -19.27
N THR A 99 -1.53 -0.66 -18.75
CA THR A 99 -2.72 -0.98 -19.55
C THR A 99 -3.75 0.15 -19.55
N SER A 100 -3.50 1.25 -18.81
CA SER A 100 -4.44 2.38 -18.68
C SER A 100 -4.54 3.30 -19.91
N MET A 101 -3.67 3.11 -20.90
CA MET A 101 -3.50 4.00 -22.08
C MET A 101 -3.11 5.46 -21.76
N ASP A 102 -2.98 5.83 -20.48
CA ASP A 102 -2.52 7.15 -20.05
C ASP A 102 -1.00 7.26 -20.19
N GLN A 103 -0.55 7.87 -21.29
CA GLN A 103 0.87 8.07 -21.60
C GLN A 103 1.59 8.93 -20.55
N GLY A 104 0.86 9.82 -19.86
CA GLY A 104 1.41 10.64 -18.78
C GLY A 104 1.78 9.75 -17.59
N LEU A 105 0.87 8.88 -17.16
CA LEU A 105 1.14 7.95 -16.05
C LEU A 105 2.21 6.91 -16.42
N ILE A 106 2.15 6.35 -17.63
CA ILE A 106 3.10 5.34 -18.11
C ILE A 106 4.54 5.89 -18.11
N SER A 107 4.74 7.08 -18.70
CA SER A 107 6.07 7.70 -18.79
C SER A 107 6.67 8.08 -17.42
N GLN A 108 5.83 8.28 -16.40
CA GLN A 108 6.24 8.70 -15.06
C GLN A 108 6.38 7.54 -14.07
N LEU A 109 5.87 6.35 -14.40
CA LEU A 109 5.79 5.21 -13.48
C LEU A 109 7.18 4.79 -12.95
N LEU A 110 8.16 4.65 -13.83
CA LEU A 110 9.51 4.22 -13.43
C LEU A 110 10.17 5.24 -12.48
N ARG A 111 10.02 6.54 -12.76
CA ARG A 111 10.53 7.60 -11.88
C ARG A 111 9.84 7.58 -10.53
N THR A 112 8.53 7.32 -10.51
CA THR A 112 7.75 7.19 -9.29
C THR A 112 8.24 6.04 -8.42
N ILE A 113 8.40 4.85 -9.01
CA ILE A 113 8.90 3.65 -8.30
C ILE A 113 10.26 3.94 -7.66
N ARG A 114 11.19 4.57 -8.41
CA ARG A 114 12.51 4.94 -7.89
C ARG A 114 12.43 5.92 -6.72
N ASN A 115 11.59 6.94 -6.81
CA ASN A 115 11.42 7.92 -5.73
C ASN A 115 10.84 7.27 -4.47
N VAL A 116 9.84 6.39 -4.60
CA VAL A 116 9.26 5.64 -3.47
C VAL A 116 10.29 4.69 -2.85
N GLN A 117 11.07 3.97 -3.68
CA GLN A 117 12.15 3.10 -3.19
C GLN A 117 13.24 3.89 -2.45
N ASN A 118 13.64 5.05 -2.98
CA ASN A 118 14.63 5.91 -2.32
C ASN A 118 14.11 6.45 -0.98
N ALA A 119 12.85 6.90 -0.95
CA ALA A 119 12.20 7.32 0.28
C ALA A 119 12.20 6.18 1.31
N LEU A 120 11.79 4.97 0.91
CA LEU A 120 11.80 3.78 1.75
C LEU A 120 13.20 3.48 2.32
N ASN A 121 14.24 3.55 1.49
CA ASN A 121 15.62 3.32 1.92
C ASN A 121 16.10 4.39 2.93
N SER A 122 15.67 5.64 2.76
CA SER A 122 16.05 6.75 3.64
C SER A 122 15.39 6.71 5.02
N VAL A 123 14.21 6.11 5.14
CA VAL A 123 13.43 6.11 6.40
C VAL A 123 13.53 4.83 7.19
N VAL A 124 13.89 3.70 6.56
CA VAL A 124 13.95 2.39 7.24
C VAL A 124 15.38 1.90 7.48
N GLY A 125 16.40 2.54 6.92
CA GLY A 125 17.80 2.19 7.15
C GLY A 125 18.13 0.75 6.73
N HIS A 126 18.43 0.56 5.44
CA HIS A 126 18.85 -0.71 4.83
C HIS A 126 17.97 -1.93 5.16
N TRP A 127 17.03 -2.24 4.25
CA TRP A 127 16.40 -3.56 4.21
C TRP A 127 17.47 -4.63 3.94
N VAL A 128 17.73 -5.51 4.90
CA VAL A 128 18.48 -6.77 4.73
C VAL A 128 17.58 -7.92 5.15
#